data_AF-A0A357ZD59-F1
#
_entry.id   AF-A0A357ZD59-F1
#
_cell.length_a   1.000
_cell.length_b   1.000
_cell.length_c   1.000
_cell.angle_alpha   90.00
_cell.angle_beta   90.00
_cell.angle_gamma   90.00
#
_symmetry.space_group_name_H-M   'P 1'
#
loop_
_entity.id
_entity.type
_entity.pdbx_description
1 polymer ?
#
loop_
_entity_poly.entity_id
_entity_poly.type
_entity_poly.pdbx_seq_one_letter_code
_entity_poly.pdbx_strand_id
1 'polypeptide(L)'
;MVTVVDVAGLLARYSNLIRIASYTDRTINFLGNNSGLLRNQLGEIMHGVATSFLLTIRDYAKTSSEKEARKIARELVKHQQDELDTGTVMMILGITDPVADEDHLHPRGFRVVSTISMLDEAATARIISEYGSLSAIVNDSDVGFDRLDNAGVGNIRAVAASFRQMRNTLQNKGPL
;
A
#
# COMPACT_ATOMS: atom_id res chain seq x y z
N MET A 1 11.24 11.09 0.60
CA MET A 1 11.77 9.72 0.41
C MET A 1 11.29 8.89 1.59
N VAL A 2 11.25 7.55 1.47
CA VAL A 2 10.82 6.65 2.56
C VAL A 2 11.98 5.70 2.83
N THR A 3 12.34 5.52 4.09
CA THR A 3 13.47 4.65 4.46
C THR A 3 13.06 3.19 4.54
N VAL A 4 14.04 2.28 4.53
CA VAL A 4 13.80 0.84 4.73
C VAL A 4 13.12 0.59 6.09
N VAL A 5 13.59 1.25 7.16
CA VAL A 5 13.01 1.10 8.51
C VAL A 5 11.56 1.63 8.58
N ASP A 6 11.23 2.70 7.86
CA ASP A 6 9.86 3.22 7.78
C ASP A 6 8.91 2.19 7.15
N VAL A 7 9.33 1.56 6.05
CA VAL A 7 8.55 0.54 5.35
C VAL A 7 8.39 -0.71 6.22
N ALA A 8 9.47 -1.18 6.84
CA ALA A 8 9.44 -2.33 7.72
C ALA A 8 8.49 -2.12 8.90
N GLY A 9 8.63 -0.99 9.60
CA GLY A 9 7.78 -0.63 10.72
C GLY A 9 6.31 -0.46 10.32
N LEU A 10 6.02 0.09 9.14
CA LEU A 10 4.65 0.20 8.63
C LEU A 10 4.02 -1.17 8.37
N LEU A 11 4.74 -2.08 7.73
CA LEU A 11 4.24 -3.44 7.44
C LEU A 11 4.05 -4.26 8.72
N ALA A 12 4.97 -4.14 9.70
CA ALA A 12 4.84 -4.77 11.00
C ALA A 12 3.59 -4.28 11.75
N ARG A 13 3.30 -2.97 11.72
CA ARG A 13 2.08 -2.40 12.32
C ARG A 13 0.80 -2.92 11.65
N TYR A 14 0.77 -2.98 10.31
CA TYR A 14 -0.37 -3.56 9.59
C TYR A 14 -0.60 -5.03 9.98
N SER A 15 0.48 -5.83 9.98
CA SER A 15 0.44 -7.23 10.39
C SER A 15 -0.13 -7.37 11.80
N ASN A 16 0.40 -6.61 12.77
CA ASN A 16 -0.05 -6.68 14.15
C ASN A 16 -1.52 -6.26 14.29
N LEU A 17 -1.95 -5.19 13.60
CA LEU A 17 -3.34 -4.75 13.62
C LEU A 17 -4.30 -5.82 13.09
N ILE A 18 -3.95 -6.50 12.00
CA ILE A 18 -4.75 -7.61 11.44
C ILE A 18 -4.82 -8.79 12.42
N ARG A 19 -3.72 -9.11 13.12
CA ARG A 19 -3.68 -10.15 14.15
C ARG A 19 -4.58 -9.79 15.34
N ILE A 20 -4.48 -8.57 15.85
CA ILE A 20 -5.32 -8.06 16.93
C ILE A 20 -6.79 -8.12 16.52
N ALA A 21 -7.14 -7.63 15.34
CA ALA A 21 -8.51 -7.70 14.84
C ALA A 21 -9.03 -9.13 14.76
N SER A 22 -8.22 -10.07 14.27
CA SER A 22 -8.58 -11.49 14.20
C SER A 22 -8.79 -12.11 15.60
N TYR A 23 -7.99 -11.70 16.58
CA TYR A 23 -8.16 -12.11 17.97
C TYR A 23 -9.41 -11.50 18.61
N THR A 24 -9.65 -10.21 18.37
CA THR A 24 -10.85 -9.50 18.83
C THR A 24 -12.11 -10.11 18.23
N ASP A 25 -12.10 -10.46 16.95
CA ASP A 25 -13.24 -11.12 16.28
C ASP A 25 -13.59 -12.47 16.93
N ARG A 26 -12.57 -13.29 17.22
CA ARG A 26 -12.74 -14.54 17.96
C ARG A 26 -13.29 -14.29 19.37
N THR A 27 -12.82 -13.25 20.03
CA THR A 27 -13.29 -12.88 21.38
C THR A 27 -14.75 -12.44 21.35
N ILE A 28 -15.15 -11.64 20.36
CA ILE A 28 -16.53 -11.22 20.12
C ILE A 28 -17.45 -12.42 19.90
N ASN A 29 -17.00 -13.47 19.20
CA ASN A 29 -17.79 -14.69 19.02
C ASN A 29 -18.15 -15.37 20.35
N PHE A 30 -17.31 -15.29 21.38
CA PHE A 30 -17.61 -15.86 22.69
C PHE A 30 -18.67 -15.06 23.48
N LEU A 31 -19.01 -13.83 23.07
CA LEU A 31 -20.01 -12.98 23.74
C LEU A 31 -21.47 -13.32 23.39
N GLY A 32 -21.71 -14.20 22.40
CA GLY A 32 -23.06 -14.68 22.06
C GLY A 32 -23.97 -13.61 21.44
N ASN A 33 -25.22 -13.53 21.91
CA ASN A 33 -26.33 -12.79 21.25
C ASN A 33 -26.16 -11.26 21.17
N ASN A 34 -25.23 -10.65 21.91
CA ASN A 34 -24.99 -9.20 21.91
C ASN A 34 -23.73 -8.79 21.12
N SER A 35 -23.18 -9.69 20.30
CA SER A 35 -21.91 -9.50 19.57
C SER A 35 -22.02 -8.60 18.33
N GLY A 36 -23.24 -8.33 17.83
CA GLY A 36 -23.48 -7.63 16.56
C GLY A 36 -22.88 -6.22 16.49
N LEU A 37 -23.06 -5.41 17.53
CA LEU A 37 -22.53 -4.04 17.55
C LEU A 37 -21.00 -4.01 17.53
N LEU A 38 -20.36 -4.84 18.36
CA LEU A 38 -18.89 -4.92 18.45
C LEU A 38 -18.28 -5.44 17.14
N ARG A 39 -18.94 -6.40 16.49
CA ARG A 39 -18.52 -6.93 15.19
C ARG A 39 -18.61 -5.86 14.10
N ASN A 40 -19.67 -5.06 14.08
CA ASN A 40 -19.81 -3.94 13.16
C ASN A 40 -18.73 -2.89 13.37
N GLN A 41 -18.49 -2.49 14.63
CA GLN A 41 -17.43 -1.53 14.98
C GLN A 41 -16.03 -2.02 14.58
N LEU A 42 -15.74 -3.30 14.82
CA LEU A 42 -14.48 -3.91 14.36
C LEU A 42 -14.37 -3.86 12.83
N GLY A 43 -15.46 -4.17 12.13
CA GLY A 43 -15.53 -4.09 10.67
C GLY A 43 -15.31 -2.67 10.13
N GLU A 44 -15.89 -1.66 10.77
CA GLU A 44 -15.71 -0.24 10.43
C GLU A 44 -14.26 0.21 10.64
N ILE A 45 -13.64 -0.14 11.79
CA ILE A 45 -12.24 0.20 12.09
C ILE A 45 -11.28 -0.49 11.10
N MET A 46 -11.56 -1.74 10.75
CA MET A 46 -10.72 -2.51 9.83
C MET A 46 -11.01 -2.23 8.36
N HIS A 47 -11.97 -1.35 8.06
CA HIS A 47 -12.35 -1.01 6.70
C HIS A 47 -11.14 -0.44 5.93
N GLY A 48 -10.83 -1.04 4.77
CA GLY A 48 -9.71 -0.62 3.93
C GLY A 48 -8.30 -0.94 4.46
N VAL A 49 -8.15 -1.46 5.68
CA VAL A 49 -6.85 -1.81 6.27
C VAL A 49 -6.18 -2.94 5.47
N ALA A 50 -6.91 -4.02 5.18
CA ALA A 50 -6.39 -5.13 4.41
C ALA A 50 -5.95 -4.71 2.99
N THR A 51 -6.75 -3.85 2.34
CA THR A 51 -6.42 -3.28 1.03
C THR A 51 -5.16 -2.43 1.10
N SER A 52 -5.07 -1.54 2.10
CA SER A 52 -3.90 -0.66 2.29
C SER A 52 -2.63 -1.47 2.57
N PHE A 53 -2.74 -2.56 3.32
CA PHE A 53 -1.64 -3.47 3.59
C PHE A 53 -1.14 -4.13 2.30
N LEU A 54 -2.05 -4.68 1.49
CA LEU A 54 -1.70 -5.30 0.21
C LEU A 54 -1.09 -4.30 -0.77
N LEU A 55 -1.65 -3.09 -0.89
CA LEU A 55 -1.10 -2.05 -1.77
C LEU A 55 0.29 -1.58 -1.31
N THR A 56 0.50 -1.46 0.01
CA THR A 56 1.82 -1.14 0.57
C THR A 56 2.84 -2.24 0.26
N ILE A 57 2.45 -3.51 0.35
CA ILE A 57 3.32 -4.62 -0.07
C ILE A 57 3.63 -4.52 -1.57
N ARG A 58 2.63 -4.26 -2.43
CA ARG A 58 2.84 -4.12 -3.88
C ARG A 58 3.75 -2.94 -4.25
N ASP A 59 3.80 -1.91 -3.41
CA ASP A 59 4.68 -0.76 -3.61
C ASP A 59 6.15 -1.07 -3.37
N TYR A 60 6.48 -1.99 -2.46
CA TYR A 60 7.86 -2.19 -2.00
C TYR A 60 8.41 -3.61 -2.21
N ALA A 61 7.55 -4.61 -2.46
CA ALA A 61 8.01 -5.97 -2.71
C ALA A 61 8.78 -6.08 -4.05
N LYS A 62 9.72 -7.02 -4.10
CA LYS A 62 10.45 -7.35 -5.33
C LYS A 62 9.49 -7.71 -6.48
N THR A 63 8.44 -8.45 -6.15
CA THR A 63 7.36 -8.82 -7.09
C THR A 63 6.06 -8.18 -6.65
N SER A 64 5.49 -7.30 -7.50
CA SER A 64 4.30 -6.51 -7.18
C SER A 64 2.97 -7.14 -7.62
N SER A 65 2.97 -8.41 -8.01
CA SER A 65 1.74 -9.11 -8.40
C SER A 65 0.81 -9.27 -7.20
N GLU A 66 -0.51 -9.20 -7.43
CA GLU A 66 -1.49 -9.32 -6.35
C GLU A 66 -1.39 -10.68 -5.64
N LYS A 67 -1.15 -11.75 -6.41
CA LYS A 67 -0.95 -13.11 -5.88
C LYS A 67 0.23 -13.17 -4.91
N GLU A 68 1.36 -12.56 -5.28
CA GLU A 68 2.55 -12.56 -4.42
C GLU A 68 2.34 -11.65 -3.21
N ALA A 69 1.72 -10.49 -3.37
CA ALA A 69 1.40 -9.59 -2.27
C ALA A 69 0.51 -10.28 -1.21
N ARG A 70 -0.49 -11.07 -1.64
CA ARG A 70 -1.32 -11.88 -0.72
C ARG A 70 -0.51 -12.96 -0.01
N LYS A 71 0.50 -13.55 -0.66
CA LYS A 71 1.39 -14.55 -0.05
C LYS A 71 2.29 -13.90 0.99
N ILE A 72 2.92 -12.78 0.66
CA ILE A 72 3.73 -11.95 1.57
C ILE A 72 2.89 -11.50 2.77
N ALA A 73 1.68 -10.99 2.55
CA ALA A 73 0.79 -10.56 3.65
C ALA A 73 0.48 -11.69 4.63
N ARG A 74 0.18 -12.90 4.11
CA ARG A 74 -0.03 -14.07 4.94
C ARG A 74 1.22 -14.47 5.72
N GLU A 75 2.40 -14.31 5.13
CA GLU A 75 3.65 -14.60 5.81
C GLU A 75 3.91 -13.61 6.95
N LEU A 76 3.81 -12.31 6.68
CA LEU A 76 3.97 -11.26 7.70
C LEU A 76 3.03 -11.43 8.90
N VAL A 77 1.78 -11.86 8.67
CA VAL A 77 0.76 -12.05 9.72
C VAL A 77 1.04 -13.26 10.64
N LYS A 78 1.93 -14.18 10.25
CA LYS A 78 2.33 -15.30 11.11
C LYS A 78 3.27 -14.88 12.24
N HIS A 79 4.09 -13.87 11.98
CA HIS A 79 5.09 -13.37 12.92
C HIS A 79 4.46 -12.41 13.92
N GLN A 80 4.99 -12.42 15.14
CA GLN A 80 4.70 -11.41 16.14
C GLN A 80 5.39 -10.09 15.79
N GLN A 81 4.97 -8.99 16.40
CA GLN A 81 5.49 -7.66 16.04
C GLN A 81 6.98 -7.53 16.37
N ASP A 82 7.43 -8.13 17.48
CA ASP A 82 8.81 -8.19 17.94
C ASP A 82 9.69 -9.12 17.10
N GLU A 83 9.09 -10.07 16.37
CA GLU A 83 9.77 -10.95 15.42
C GLU A 83 9.97 -10.29 14.04
N LEU A 84 9.28 -9.17 13.76
CA LEU A 84 9.34 -8.45 12.49
C LEU A 84 10.32 -7.27 12.56
N ASP A 85 11.60 -7.57 12.70
CA ASP A 85 12.66 -6.58 12.52
C ASP A 85 12.84 -6.18 11.04
N THR A 86 13.65 -5.14 10.80
CA THR A 86 13.85 -4.61 9.44
C THR A 86 14.33 -5.70 8.47
N GLY A 87 15.32 -6.50 8.89
CA GLY A 87 15.91 -7.54 8.05
C GLY A 87 14.89 -8.64 7.69
N THR A 88 14.10 -9.09 8.65
CA THR A 88 13.07 -10.11 8.47
C THR A 88 11.99 -9.61 7.51
N VAL A 89 11.52 -8.37 7.67
CA VAL A 89 10.52 -7.79 6.77
C VAL A 89 11.07 -7.67 5.35
N MET A 90 12.30 -7.20 5.16
CA MET A 90 12.91 -7.08 3.83
C MET A 90 13.07 -8.44 3.15
N MET A 91 13.50 -9.45 3.90
CA MET A 91 13.60 -10.83 3.41
C MET A 91 12.24 -11.36 2.96
N ILE A 92 11.17 -11.14 3.74
CA ILE A 92 9.80 -11.54 3.40
C ILE A 92 9.28 -10.79 2.15
N LEU A 93 9.70 -9.54 1.93
CA LEU A 93 9.42 -8.78 0.71
C LEU A 93 10.21 -9.26 -0.53
N GLY A 94 11.13 -10.20 -0.35
CA GLY A 94 12.02 -10.73 -1.39
C GLY A 94 13.21 -9.83 -1.70
N ILE A 95 13.52 -8.86 -0.82
CA ILE A 95 14.69 -7.99 -0.92
C ILE A 95 15.82 -8.69 -0.15
N THR A 96 16.73 -9.31 -0.90
CA THR A 96 17.82 -10.14 -0.34
C THR A 96 19.17 -9.44 -0.35
N ASP A 97 19.26 -8.30 -1.02
CA ASP A 97 20.46 -7.49 -1.03
C ASP A 97 20.61 -6.81 0.34
N PRO A 98 21.85 -6.63 0.85
CA PRO A 98 22.06 -5.89 2.08
C PRO A 98 21.58 -4.45 1.89
N VAL A 99 20.55 -4.07 2.65
CA VAL A 99 19.96 -2.72 2.66
C VAL A 99 20.14 -2.17 4.07
N ALA A 100 20.69 -0.97 4.19
CA ALA A 100 20.79 -0.29 5.47
C ALA A 100 19.42 0.27 5.88
N ASP A 101 19.18 0.43 7.17
CA ASP A 101 17.92 0.98 7.69
C ASP A 101 17.58 2.36 7.10
N GLU A 102 18.61 3.18 6.85
CA GLU A 102 18.52 4.54 6.30
C GLU A 102 18.43 4.60 4.77
N ASP A 103 18.59 3.47 4.08
CA ASP A 103 18.52 3.44 2.63
C ASP A 103 17.11 3.84 2.15
N HIS A 104 17.06 4.48 0.98
CA HIS A 104 15.81 4.97 0.43
C HIS A 104 15.13 3.93 -0.46
N LEU A 105 13.84 3.71 -0.20
CA LEU A 105 12.94 2.94 -1.05
C LEU A 105 12.00 3.87 -1.83
N HIS A 106 11.78 3.52 -3.10
CA HIS A 106 10.86 4.23 -3.98
C HIS A 106 9.58 3.41 -4.16
N PRO A 107 8.40 3.94 -3.78
CA PRO A 107 7.15 3.24 -4.01
C PRO A 107 6.82 3.19 -5.51
N ARG A 108 6.30 2.05 -5.96
CA ARG A 108 5.80 1.88 -7.33
C ARG A 108 4.57 2.75 -7.63
N GLY A 109 3.75 3.03 -6.63
CA GLY A 109 2.60 3.93 -6.72
C GLY A 109 1.22 3.24 -6.65
N PHE A 110 1.15 1.92 -6.42
CA PHE A 110 -0.11 1.17 -6.28
C PHE A 110 -1.05 1.82 -5.27
N ARG A 111 -0.55 2.20 -4.09
CA ARG A 111 -1.40 2.81 -3.06
C ARG A 111 -2.01 4.14 -3.50
N VAL A 112 -1.23 4.98 -4.17
CA VAL A 112 -1.67 6.30 -4.62
C VAL A 112 -2.61 6.19 -5.82
N VAL A 113 -2.23 5.39 -6.82
CA VAL A 113 -3.03 5.22 -8.04
C VAL A 113 -4.39 4.60 -7.72
N SER A 114 -4.45 3.60 -6.82
CA SER A 114 -5.71 2.95 -6.43
C SER A 114 -6.66 3.84 -5.61
N THR A 115 -6.22 4.98 -5.09
CA THR A 115 -7.14 5.95 -4.46
C THR A 115 -7.93 6.79 -5.45
N ILE A 116 -7.56 6.76 -6.74
CA ILE A 116 -8.30 7.45 -7.79
C ILE A 116 -9.50 6.58 -8.18
N SER A 117 -10.69 6.96 -7.72
CA SER A 117 -11.95 6.19 -7.80
C SER A 117 -12.37 5.72 -9.21
N MET A 118 -11.74 6.26 -10.26
CA MET A 118 -12.05 6.00 -11.67
C MET A 118 -11.20 4.88 -12.27
N LEU A 119 -10.18 4.42 -11.56
CA LEU A 119 -9.21 3.45 -12.05
C LEU A 119 -9.55 2.05 -11.52
N ASP A 120 -9.76 1.12 -12.45
CA ASP A 120 -9.80 -0.30 -12.11
C ASP A 120 -8.38 -0.86 -11.89
N GLU A 121 -8.29 -2.11 -11.45
CA GLU A 121 -7.01 -2.77 -11.21
C GLU A 121 -6.18 -2.93 -12.49
N ALA A 122 -6.83 -3.15 -13.64
CA ALA A 122 -6.16 -3.30 -14.92
C ALA A 122 -5.50 -1.99 -15.36
N ALA A 123 -6.21 -0.87 -15.26
CA ALA A 123 -5.70 0.47 -15.52
C ALA A 123 -4.58 0.83 -14.54
N THR A 124 -4.76 0.54 -13.26
CA THR A 124 -3.72 0.75 -12.23
C THR A 124 -2.43 0.00 -12.58
N ALA A 125 -2.54 -1.28 -12.95
CA ALA A 125 -1.39 -2.09 -13.32
C ALA A 125 -0.71 -1.58 -14.60
N ARG A 126 -1.48 -1.13 -15.61
CA ARG A 126 -0.94 -0.54 -16.85
C ARG A 126 -0.17 0.75 -16.57
N ILE A 127 -0.75 1.68 -15.79
CA ILE A 127 -0.09 2.93 -15.40
C ILE A 127 1.22 2.61 -14.68
N ILE A 128 1.21 1.72 -13.70
CA ILE A 128 2.42 1.42 -12.93
C ILE A 128 3.47 0.69 -13.78
N SER A 129 3.05 -0.16 -14.70
CA SER A 129 3.96 -0.80 -15.66
C SER A 129 4.61 0.21 -16.61
N GLU A 130 3.88 1.25 -17.02
CA GLU A 130 4.37 2.29 -17.92
C GLU A 130 5.36 3.22 -17.22
N TYR A 131 5.05 3.66 -16.00
CA TYR A 131 5.86 4.67 -15.29
C TYR A 131 6.94 4.09 -14.38
N GLY A 132 6.75 2.88 -13.85
CA GLY A 132 7.70 2.17 -12.97
C GLY A 132 7.82 2.71 -11.53
N SER A 133 7.59 4.01 -11.31
CA SER A 133 7.62 4.62 -9.98
C SER A 133 6.60 5.75 -9.81
N LEU A 134 6.19 6.01 -8.57
CA LEU A 134 5.29 7.12 -8.26
C LEU A 134 5.89 8.48 -8.66
N SER A 135 7.20 8.67 -8.48
CA SER A 135 7.88 9.90 -8.86
C SER A 135 7.79 10.17 -10.36
N ALA A 136 7.91 9.14 -11.19
CA ALA A 136 7.75 9.27 -12.63
C ALA A 136 6.31 9.65 -13.03
N ILE A 137 5.30 9.08 -12.37
CA ILE A 137 3.88 9.42 -12.59
C ILE A 137 3.63 10.91 -12.26
N VAL A 138 4.14 11.37 -11.11
CA VAL A 138 3.94 12.75 -10.67
C VAL A 138 4.66 13.74 -11.59
N ASN A 139 5.88 13.45 -12.04
CA ASN A 139 6.63 14.34 -12.92
C ASN A 139 6.02 14.45 -14.33
N ASP A 140 5.46 13.36 -14.88
CA ASP A 140 4.80 13.41 -16.19
C ASP A 140 3.50 14.24 -16.17
N SER A 141 2.90 14.40 -14.98
CA SER A 141 1.75 15.28 -14.79
C SER A 141 2.00 16.75 -15.12
N ASP A 142 3.26 17.17 -15.09
CA ASP A 142 3.73 18.51 -15.46
C ASP A 142 3.76 18.74 -16.97
N VAL A 143 4.11 17.71 -17.75
CA VAL A 143 4.42 17.87 -19.18
C VAL A 143 3.22 17.59 -20.08
N GLY A 144 2.22 16.86 -19.59
CA GLY A 144 1.00 16.59 -20.35
C GLY A 144 0.36 15.23 -20.08
N PHE A 145 1.02 14.33 -19.34
CA PHE A 145 0.60 12.93 -19.20
C PHE A 145 0.52 12.20 -20.57
N ASP A 146 1.36 12.58 -21.55
CA ASP A 146 1.33 12.01 -22.91
C ASP A 146 1.56 10.49 -22.90
N ARG A 147 2.28 9.96 -21.90
CA ARG A 147 2.48 8.50 -21.74
C ARG A 147 1.23 7.79 -21.21
N LEU A 148 0.27 8.51 -20.62
CA LEU A 148 -0.99 7.96 -20.12
C LEU A 148 -1.94 7.54 -21.25
N ASP A 149 -1.87 8.20 -22.42
CA ASP A 149 -2.59 7.80 -23.64
C ASP A 149 -2.22 6.36 -24.04
N ASN A 150 -0.95 5.97 -23.89
CA ASN A 150 -0.48 4.61 -24.17
C ASN A 150 -0.98 3.57 -23.14
N ALA A 151 -1.37 4.00 -21.94
CA ALA A 151 -1.88 3.12 -20.89
C ALA A 151 -3.35 2.71 -21.09
N GLY A 152 -4.03 3.24 -22.13
CA GLY A 152 -5.39 2.84 -22.51
C GLY A 152 -6.40 3.06 -21.37
N VAL A 153 -6.27 4.18 -20.67
CA VAL A 153 -7.10 4.53 -19.52
C VAL A 153 -8.28 5.38 -20.00
N GLY A 154 -9.49 5.12 -19.52
CA GLY A 154 -10.64 5.97 -19.80
C GLY A 154 -10.52 7.32 -19.07
N ASN A 155 -10.93 8.42 -19.73
CA ASN A 155 -10.98 9.77 -19.13
C ASN A 155 -9.63 10.26 -18.56
N ILE A 156 -8.58 10.15 -19.36
CA ILE A 156 -7.18 10.56 -19.06
C ILE A 156 -7.08 11.95 -18.45
N ARG A 157 -7.90 12.90 -18.91
CA ARG A 157 -7.93 14.27 -18.36
C ARG A 157 -8.31 14.31 -16.88
N ALA A 158 -9.29 13.51 -16.46
CA ALA A 158 -9.73 13.46 -15.06
C ALA A 158 -8.69 12.77 -14.16
N VAL A 159 -8.04 11.73 -14.68
CA VAL A 159 -6.93 11.04 -13.99
C VAL A 159 -5.74 11.98 -13.81
N ALA A 160 -5.33 12.68 -14.88
CA ALA A 160 -4.28 13.69 -14.85
C ALA A 160 -4.58 14.83 -13.85
N ALA A 161 -5.82 15.31 -13.82
CA ALA A 161 -6.25 16.32 -12.86
C ALA A 161 -6.13 15.83 -11.40
N SER A 162 -6.47 14.56 -11.14
CA SER A 162 -6.36 13.95 -9.81
C SER A 162 -4.90 13.89 -9.33
N PHE A 163 -3.98 13.49 -10.20
CA PHE A 163 -2.54 13.50 -9.88
C PHE A 163 -1.99 14.91 -9.64
N ARG A 164 -2.38 15.90 -10.46
CA ARG A 164 -1.99 17.30 -10.25
C ARG A 164 -2.51 17.85 -8.92
N GLN A 165 -3.76 17.54 -8.57
CA GLN A 165 -4.34 17.94 -7.28
C GLN A 165 -3.57 17.33 -6.12
N MET A 166 -3.23 16.04 -6.20
CA MET A 166 -2.46 15.35 -5.17
C MET A 166 -1.05 15.92 -5.03
N ARG A 167 -0.40 16.31 -6.13
CA ARG A 167 0.88 17.00 -6.05
C ARG A 167 0.76 18.36 -5.36
N ASN A 168 -0.24 19.16 -5.71
CA ASN A 168 -0.44 20.48 -5.12
C ASN A 168 -0.68 20.38 -3.60
N THR A 169 -1.36 19.34 -3.12
CA THR A 169 -1.52 19.11 -1.67
C THR A 169 -0.23 18.65 -1.00
N LEU A 170 0.64 17.92 -1.70
CA LEU A 170 1.98 17.55 -1.22
C LEU A 170 2.95 18.74 -1.22
N GLN A 171 2.86 19.65 -2.19
CA GLN A 171 3.70 20.87 -2.25
C GLN A 171 3.27 21.95 -1.25
N ASN A 172 1.97 22.06 -0.96
CA ASN A 172 1.46 22.99 0.07
C ASN A 172 1.70 22.51 1.51
N LYS A 173 2.07 21.25 1.72
CA LYS A 173 2.63 20.77 2.99
C LYS A 173 4.15 20.86 2.91
N GLY A 174 4.68 22.06 3.13
CA GLY A 174 6.13 22.30 3.28
C GLY A 174 6.76 21.40 4.35
N PRO A 175 8.10 21.29 4.38
CA PRO A 175 8.80 20.24 5.12
C PRO A 175 8.46 20.36 6.61
N LEU A 176 8.06 19.24 7.21
CA LEU A 176 8.15 19.02 8.65
C LEU A 176 9.61 18.87 9.03
#